data_AF-A0A3B0RKA9-F1
#
_entry.id   AF-A0A3B0RKA9-F1
#
_cell.length_a   1.000
_cell.length_b   1.000
_cell.length_c   1.000
_cell.angle_alpha   90.00
_cell.angle_beta   90.00
_cell.angle_gamma   90.00
#
_symmetry.space_group_name_H-M   'P 1'
#
loop_
_entity.id
_entity.type
_entity.pdbx_description
1 polymer ?
#
loop_
_entity_poly.entity_id
_entity_poly.type
_entity_poly.pdbx_seq_one_letter_code
_entity_poly.pdbx_strand_id
1 'polypeptide(L)'
;MASRADQVAANLNLAKFGEATELRKRIWFTLGALVVFRLLSFVPLPGVDPVVLADLYDQTRGGVLDIFNTFSGGSLERMSLIALGVMPYITASIVVQLAAALSPTLAAIKKDGEAGRKKLNQYTRYGTVGLTAIQGYFIAVGLESYASQSGLQAVIEPGMMFRVGAVISLVGGTLFLMWLGEQITSRGIGNGISLIIMAG
;
A
#
# COMPACT_ATOMS: atom_id res chain seq x y z
N MET A 1 -44.38 -12.64 -7.74
CA MET A 1 -43.57 -12.78 -6.50
C MET A 1 -42.30 -11.97 -6.72
N ALA A 2 -42.21 -10.76 -6.16
CA ALA A 2 -41.02 -9.93 -6.34
C ALA A 2 -39.81 -10.63 -5.72
N SER A 3 -38.70 -10.69 -6.45
CA SER A 3 -37.49 -11.38 -6.01
C SER A 3 -36.94 -10.69 -4.76
N ARG A 4 -36.28 -11.44 -3.87
CA ARG A 4 -35.58 -10.87 -2.70
C ARG A 4 -34.55 -9.79 -3.11
N ALA A 5 -34.06 -9.83 -4.34
CA ALA A 5 -33.22 -8.78 -4.93
C ALA A 5 -33.96 -7.44 -5.12
N ASP A 6 -35.23 -7.48 -5.54
CA ASP A 6 -36.05 -6.28 -5.74
C ASP A 6 -36.41 -5.60 -4.41
N GLN A 7 -36.56 -6.39 -3.33
CA GLN A 7 -36.81 -5.87 -1.98
C GLN A 7 -35.57 -5.23 -1.34
N VAL A 8 -34.37 -5.67 -1.71
CA VAL A 8 -33.11 -5.03 -1.29
C VAL A 8 -32.90 -3.73 -2.05
N ALA A 9 -33.15 -3.72 -3.37
CA ALA A 9 -33.11 -2.50 -4.18
C ALA A 9 -34.16 -1.46 -3.77
N ALA A 10 -35.37 -1.90 -3.41
CA ALA A 10 -36.45 -1.02 -2.93
C ALA A 10 -36.16 -0.42 -1.52
N ASN A 11 -35.30 -1.04 -0.72
CA ASN A 11 -34.87 -0.55 0.59
C ASN A 11 -33.53 0.20 0.56
N LEU A 12 -32.83 0.23 -0.59
CA LEU A 12 -31.69 1.12 -0.81
C LEU A 12 -32.20 2.55 -1.02
N ASN A 13 -32.60 3.18 0.09
CA ASN A 13 -33.04 4.57 0.08
C ASN A 13 -31.82 5.50 -0.06
N LEU A 14 -31.31 5.63 -1.30
CA LEU A 14 -30.21 6.53 -1.68
C LEU A 14 -30.54 8.00 -1.36
N ALA A 15 -31.81 8.37 -1.19
CA ALA A 15 -32.21 9.71 -0.76
C ALA A 15 -31.84 10.01 0.70
N LYS A 16 -31.82 8.99 1.59
CA LYS A 16 -31.33 9.15 2.98
C LYS A 16 -29.81 9.32 3.08
N PHE A 17 -29.05 8.92 2.07
CA PHE A 17 -27.61 9.25 1.98
C PHE A 17 -27.37 10.75 1.75
N GLY A 18 -28.35 11.47 1.17
CA GLY A 18 -28.30 12.92 0.96
C GLY A 18 -28.58 13.74 2.21
N GLU A 19 -29.38 13.23 3.15
CA GLU A 19 -29.72 13.91 4.41
C GLU A 19 -28.62 13.79 5.47
N ALA A 20 -27.76 12.77 5.37
CA ALA A 20 -26.60 12.61 6.23
C ALA A 20 -25.41 13.47 5.73
N THR A 21 -25.47 14.78 5.98
CA THR A 21 -24.37 15.73 5.66
C THR A 21 -23.01 15.27 6.18
N GLU A 22 -22.97 14.52 7.29
CA GLU A 22 -21.73 13.93 7.81
C GLU A 22 -21.21 12.80 6.91
N LEU A 23 -22.08 11.85 6.52
CA LEU A 23 -21.69 10.73 5.66
C LEU A 23 -21.19 11.22 4.30
N ARG A 24 -21.85 12.22 3.73
CA ARG A 24 -21.40 12.88 2.50
C ARG A 24 -19.99 13.44 2.65
N LYS A 25 -19.67 14.14 3.75
CA LYS A 25 -18.31 14.67 4.01
C LYS A 25 -17.28 13.55 4.11
N ARG A 26 -17.59 12.45 4.80
CA ARG A 26 -16.70 11.28 4.93
C ARG A 26 -16.44 10.59 3.59
N ILE A 27 -17.46 10.47 2.73
CA ILE A 27 -17.33 9.94 1.36
C ILE A 27 -16.42 10.84 0.51
N TRP A 28 -16.66 12.16 0.52
CA TRP A 28 -15.81 13.11 -0.23
C TRP A 28 -14.36 13.11 0.25
N PHE A 29 -14.14 12.99 1.56
CA PHE A 29 -12.79 12.83 2.11
C PHE A 29 -12.11 11.56 1.60
N THR A 30 -12.84 10.44 1.61
CA THR A 30 -12.34 9.14 1.13
C THR A 30 -12.00 9.20 -0.36
N LEU A 31 -12.89 9.73 -1.20
CA LEU A 31 -12.65 9.90 -2.63
C LEU A 31 -11.45 10.83 -2.89
N GLY A 32 -11.35 11.95 -2.16
CA GLY A 32 -10.20 12.84 -2.27
C GLY A 32 -8.88 12.16 -1.91
N ALA A 33 -8.88 11.35 -0.85
CA ALA A 33 -7.71 10.57 -0.46
C ALA A 33 -7.33 9.52 -1.52
N LEU A 34 -8.31 8.84 -2.13
CA LEU A 34 -8.06 7.90 -3.23
C LEU A 34 -7.51 8.58 -4.48
N VAL A 35 -7.94 9.80 -4.78
CA VAL A 35 -7.35 10.61 -5.87
C VAL A 35 -5.89 10.93 -5.55
N VAL A 36 -5.55 11.32 -4.32
CA VAL A 36 -4.16 11.56 -3.90
C VAL A 36 -3.31 10.29 -4.02
N PHE A 37 -3.83 9.14 -3.56
CA PHE A 37 -3.19 7.84 -3.76
C PHE A 37 -2.91 7.60 -5.25
N ARG A 38 -3.91 7.85 -6.10
CA ARG A 38 -3.76 7.62 -7.54
C ARG A 38 -2.74 8.57 -8.17
N LEU A 39 -2.69 9.84 -7.77
CA LEU A 39 -1.67 10.78 -8.25
C LEU A 39 -0.25 10.30 -7.87
N LEU A 40 -0.07 9.77 -6.67
CA LEU A 40 1.22 9.24 -6.22
C LEU A 40 1.66 8.00 -7.00
N SER A 41 0.73 7.17 -7.48
CA SER A 41 1.07 6.00 -8.33
C SER A 41 1.65 6.40 -9.69
N PHE A 42 1.50 7.65 -10.11
CA PHE A 42 2.10 8.18 -11.34
C PHE A 42 3.43 8.90 -11.12
N VAL A 43 3.87 9.11 -9.86
CA VAL A 43 5.15 9.74 -9.56
C VAL A 43 6.24 8.67 -9.58
N PRO A 44 7.14 8.64 -10.58
CA PRO A 44 8.19 7.62 -10.68
C PRO A 44 9.22 7.79 -9.56
N LEU A 45 9.87 6.69 -9.19
CA LEU A 45 10.97 6.69 -8.25
C LEU A 45 12.15 7.49 -8.82
N PRO A 46 12.76 8.40 -8.05
CA PRO A 46 13.93 9.13 -8.51
C PRO A 46 15.07 8.18 -8.91
N GLY A 47 15.62 8.40 -10.10
CA GLY A 47 16.76 7.64 -10.64
C GLY A 47 16.39 6.43 -11.47
N VAL A 48 15.10 6.15 -11.69
CA VAL A 48 14.63 5.01 -12.51
C VAL A 48 14.02 5.48 -13.82
N ASP A 49 14.33 4.81 -14.93
CA ASP A 49 13.71 5.05 -16.23
C ASP A 49 12.42 4.20 -16.39
N PRO A 50 11.23 4.82 -16.46
CA PRO A 50 9.96 4.11 -16.59
C PRO A 50 9.79 3.42 -17.96
N VAL A 51 10.50 3.85 -19.00
CA VAL A 51 10.43 3.23 -20.34
C VAL A 51 11.09 1.86 -20.32
N VAL A 52 12.27 1.77 -19.71
CA VAL A 52 13.03 0.51 -19.58
C VAL A 52 12.29 -0.50 -18.69
N LEU A 53 11.56 -0.03 -17.68
CA LEU A 53 10.76 -0.88 -16.81
C LEU A 53 9.55 -1.49 -17.51
N ALA A 54 8.92 -0.77 -18.44
CA ALA A 54 7.81 -1.29 -19.21
C ALA A 54 8.26 -2.49 -20.07
N ASP A 55 9.45 -2.39 -20.68
CA ASP A 55 10.05 -3.49 -21.45
C ASP A 55 10.39 -4.70 -20.56
N LEU A 56 10.87 -4.43 -19.34
CA LEU A 56 11.18 -5.44 -18.32
C LEU A 56 9.92 -6.17 -17.84
N TYR A 57 8.85 -5.41 -17.62
CA TYR A 57 7.54 -5.94 -17.24
C TYR A 57 6.97 -6.82 -18.35
N ASP A 58 7.05 -6.38 -19.60
CA ASP A 58 6.57 -7.12 -20.77
C ASP A 58 7.30 -8.46 -20.94
N GLN A 59 8.58 -8.54 -20.59
CA GLN A 59 9.35 -9.80 -20.59
C GLN A 59 8.97 -10.74 -19.43
N THR A 60 8.41 -10.21 -18.33
CA THR A 60 8.08 -10.98 -17.11
C THR A 60 6.57 -11.13 -16.89
N ARG A 61 5.76 -10.82 -17.92
CA ARG A 61 4.29 -10.91 -17.89
C ARG A 61 3.80 -12.33 -17.57
N GLY A 62 2.78 -12.41 -16.70
CA GLY A 62 2.11 -13.67 -16.32
C GLY A 62 2.72 -14.42 -15.13
N GLY A 63 3.77 -13.88 -14.51
CA GLY A 63 4.38 -14.45 -13.30
C GLY A 63 3.75 -13.94 -11.99
N VAL A 64 4.33 -14.34 -10.87
CA VAL A 64 3.96 -13.88 -9.51
C VAL A 64 4.02 -12.35 -9.38
N LEU A 65 4.85 -11.69 -10.19
CA LEU A 65 4.95 -10.22 -10.25
C LEU A 65 3.65 -9.53 -10.72
N ASP A 66 2.85 -10.19 -11.56
CA ASP A 66 1.59 -9.63 -12.09
C ASP A 66 0.50 -9.59 -11.00
N ILE A 67 0.51 -10.62 -10.13
CA ILE A 67 -0.33 -10.65 -8.93
C ILE A 67 0.06 -9.50 -8.00
N PHE A 68 1.36 -9.30 -7.75
CA PHE A 68 1.83 -8.18 -6.94
C PHE A 68 1.51 -6.82 -7.56
N ASN A 69 1.60 -6.68 -8.89
CA ASN A 69 1.26 -5.45 -9.59
C ASN A 69 -0.23 -5.09 -9.43
N THR A 70 -1.10 -6.09 -9.51
CA THR A 70 -2.55 -5.95 -9.28
C THR A 70 -2.83 -5.39 -7.88
N PHE A 71 -2.20 -5.94 -6.83
CA PHE A 71 -2.38 -5.42 -5.46
C PHE A 71 -1.70 -4.06 -5.19
N SER A 72 -0.76 -3.65 -6.04
CA SER A 72 -0.10 -2.34 -5.98
C SER A 72 -0.83 -1.26 -6.81
N GLY A 73 -1.84 -1.64 -7.58
CA GLY A 73 -2.57 -0.76 -8.49
C GLY A 73 -1.79 -0.24 -9.70
N GLY A 74 -0.90 -1.08 -10.24
CA GLY A 74 -0.01 -0.68 -11.34
C GLY A 74 1.20 0.16 -10.90
N SER A 75 1.36 0.37 -9.59
CA SER A 75 2.45 1.16 -9.01
C SER A 75 3.80 0.46 -9.15
N LEU A 76 3.80 -0.88 -9.22
CA LEU A 76 4.99 -1.71 -9.41
C LEU A 76 5.45 -1.66 -10.88
N GLU A 77 4.55 -1.82 -11.85
CA GLU A 77 4.87 -1.70 -13.28
C GLU A 77 5.57 -0.38 -13.62
N ARG A 78 5.19 0.70 -12.93
CA ARG A 78 5.72 2.05 -13.17
C ARG A 78 6.89 2.44 -12.26
N MET A 79 7.32 1.55 -11.35
CA MET A 79 8.18 1.85 -10.19
C MET A 79 7.90 3.24 -9.61
N SER A 80 6.68 3.45 -9.15
CA SER A 80 6.33 4.72 -8.50
C SER A 80 6.91 4.82 -7.09
N LEU A 81 6.81 6.00 -6.48
CA LEU A 81 7.14 6.22 -5.05
C LEU A 81 6.41 5.25 -4.12
N ILE A 82 5.27 4.70 -4.56
CA ILE A 82 4.44 3.77 -3.81
C ILE A 82 4.43 2.37 -4.43
N ALA A 83 5.51 1.97 -5.11
CA ALA A 83 5.62 0.66 -5.78
C ALA A 83 5.30 -0.54 -4.86
N LEU A 84 5.68 -0.47 -3.59
CA LEU A 84 5.39 -1.51 -2.58
C LEU A 84 3.94 -1.43 -2.03
N GLY A 85 3.23 -0.34 -2.28
CA GLY A 85 1.87 -0.10 -1.79
C GLY A 85 1.78 -0.18 -0.26
N VAL A 86 0.71 -0.81 0.23
CA VAL A 86 0.50 -1.04 1.67
C VAL A 86 0.92 -2.46 2.09
N MET A 87 1.48 -3.26 1.17
CA MET A 87 1.82 -4.65 1.44
C MET A 87 2.82 -4.86 2.59
N PRO A 88 3.92 -4.07 2.71
CA PRO A 88 4.84 -4.23 3.83
C PRO A 88 4.15 -4.07 5.20
N TYR A 89 3.14 -3.20 5.28
CA TYR A 89 2.34 -3.01 6.49
C TYR A 89 1.44 -4.21 6.78
N ILE A 90 0.77 -4.76 5.75
CA ILE A 90 -0.06 -5.96 5.89
C ILE A 90 0.80 -7.12 6.41
N THR A 91 1.95 -7.36 5.78
CA THR A 91 2.90 -8.40 6.20
C THR A 91 3.36 -8.18 7.64
N ALA A 92 3.77 -6.96 8.00
CA ALA A 92 4.16 -6.63 9.38
C ALA A 92 3.02 -6.89 10.38
N SER A 93 1.78 -6.56 10.01
CA SER A 93 0.63 -6.74 10.87
C SER A 93 0.32 -8.21 11.12
N ILE A 94 0.46 -9.06 10.10
CA ILE A 94 0.30 -10.51 10.20
C ILE A 94 1.40 -11.10 11.07
N VAL A 95 2.66 -10.68 10.86
CA VAL A 95 3.80 -11.13 11.67
C VAL A 95 3.58 -10.81 13.15
N VAL A 96 3.16 -9.58 13.48
CA VAL A 96 2.87 -9.19 14.87
C VAL A 96 1.68 -9.96 15.43
N GLN A 97 0.64 -10.21 14.64
CA GLN A 97 -0.52 -11.00 15.07
C GLN A 97 -0.16 -12.46 15.35
N LEU A 98 0.66 -13.08 14.48
CA LEU A 98 1.18 -14.43 14.68
C LEU A 98 2.12 -14.49 15.89
N ALA A 99 3.02 -13.52 16.04
CA ALA A 99 3.89 -13.41 17.21
C ALA A 99 3.09 -13.26 18.50
N ALA A 100 1.98 -12.52 18.48
CA ALA A 100 1.06 -12.41 19.61
C ALA A 100 0.26 -13.68 19.92
N ALA A 101 0.09 -14.58 18.94
CA ALA A 101 -0.53 -15.89 19.16
C ALA A 101 0.49 -16.92 19.70
N LEU A 102 1.75 -16.81 19.30
CA LEU A 102 2.82 -17.75 19.66
C LEU A 102 3.52 -17.38 20.97
N SER A 103 3.59 -16.09 21.32
CA SER A 103 4.28 -15.62 22.53
C SER A 103 3.31 -15.23 23.65
N PRO A 104 3.47 -15.80 24.86
CA PRO A 104 2.61 -15.46 26.00
C PRO A 104 2.76 -14.00 26.46
N THR A 105 3.92 -13.37 26.24
CA THR A 105 4.15 -11.96 26.61
C THR A 105 3.40 -11.00 25.70
N LEU A 106 3.41 -11.24 24.38
CA LEU A 106 2.62 -10.45 23.43
C LEU A 106 1.12 -10.74 23.53
N ALA A 107 0.74 -11.98 23.85
CA ALA A 107 -0.64 -12.33 24.16
C ALA A 107 -1.17 -11.58 25.39
N ALA A 108 -0.34 -11.39 26.42
CA ALA A 108 -0.68 -10.58 27.59
C ALA A 108 -0.88 -9.11 27.21
N ILE A 109 0.01 -8.53 26.41
CA ILE A 109 -0.15 -7.15 25.89
C ILE A 109 -1.46 -7.03 25.10
N LYS A 110 -1.84 -8.03 24.30
CA LYS A 110 -3.12 -8.02 23.57
C LYS A 110 -4.34 -8.00 24.51
N LYS A 111 -4.23 -8.54 25.73
CA LYS A 111 -5.29 -8.57 26.75
C LYS A 111 -5.44 -7.25 27.51
N ASP A 112 -4.46 -6.34 27.45
CA ASP A 112 -4.50 -5.01 28.08
C ASP A 112 -5.47 -4.00 27.40
N GLY A 113 -6.45 -4.49 26.65
CA GLY A 113 -7.47 -3.66 26.00
C GLY A 113 -6.90 -2.67 24.97
N GLU A 114 -7.32 -1.40 25.06
CA GLU A 114 -6.91 -0.36 24.08
C GLU A 114 -5.43 0.00 24.15
N ALA A 115 -4.84 0.05 25.35
CA ALA A 115 -3.43 0.39 25.52
C ALA A 115 -2.52 -0.69 24.88
N GLY A 116 -2.91 -1.95 25.05
CA GLY A 116 -2.29 -3.11 24.42
C GLY A 116 -2.34 -3.07 22.89
N ARG A 117 -3.52 -2.79 22.33
CA ARG A 117 -3.70 -2.63 20.87
C ARG A 117 -2.83 -1.52 20.29
N LYS A 118 -2.71 -0.37 21.00
CA LYS A 118 -1.81 0.72 20.57
C LYS A 118 -0.35 0.30 20.55
N LYS A 119 0.12 -0.46 21.56
CA LYS A 119 1.50 -1.00 21.58
C LYS A 119 1.77 -1.98 20.43
N LEU A 120 0.85 -2.90 20.16
CA LEU A 120 0.99 -3.83 19.03
C LEU A 120 1.03 -3.08 17.69
N ASN A 121 0.19 -2.06 17.51
CA ASN A 121 0.23 -1.23 16.31
C ASN A 121 1.56 -0.49 16.17
N GLN A 122 2.17 -0.02 17.25
CA GLN A 122 3.51 0.58 17.21
C GLN A 122 4.56 -0.42 16.73
N TYR A 123 4.53 -1.66 17.22
CA TYR A 123 5.42 -2.72 16.73
C TYR A 123 5.19 -3.03 15.25
N THR A 124 3.93 -3.06 14.79
CA THR A 124 3.61 -3.23 13.38
C THR A 124 4.20 -2.09 12.54
N ARG A 125 4.10 -0.83 12.99
CA ARG A 125 4.69 0.32 12.28
C ARG A 125 6.21 0.22 12.18
N TYR A 126 6.89 -0.11 13.29
CA TYR A 126 8.35 -0.31 13.25
C TYR A 126 8.75 -1.48 12.36
N GLY A 127 7.99 -2.59 12.42
CA GLY A 127 8.18 -3.73 11.53
C GLY A 127 8.00 -3.36 10.05
N THR A 128 7.03 -2.49 9.76
CA THR A 128 6.77 -2.00 8.40
C THR A 128 7.96 -1.21 7.88
N VAL A 129 8.52 -0.29 8.67
CA VAL A 129 9.71 0.48 8.27
C VAL A 129 10.88 -0.45 7.97
N GLY A 130 11.16 -1.40 8.87
CA GLY A 130 12.25 -2.36 8.70
C GLY A 130 12.07 -3.25 7.46
N LEU A 131 10.87 -3.81 7.28
CA LEU A 131 10.55 -4.64 6.11
C LEU A 131 10.64 -3.85 4.81
N THR A 132 10.10 -2.63 4.79
CA THR A 132 10.12 -1.76 3.60
C THR A 132 11.55 -1.35 3.24
N ALA A 133 12.40 -1.07 4.23
CA ALA A 133 13.80 -0.74 4.00
C ALA A 133 14.56 -1.92 3.38
N ILE A 134 14.36 -3.13 3.90
CA ILE A 134 14.99 -4.35 3.38
C ILE A 134 14.47 -4.66 1.97
N GLN A 135 13.15 -4.66 1.77
CA GLN A 135 12.54 -4.92 0.46
C GLN A 135 12.92 -3.87 -0.58
N GLY A 136 12.92 -2.59 -0.20
CA GLY A 136 13.34 -1.48 -1.06
C GLY A 136 14.81 -1.60 -1.45
N TYR A 137 15.69 -2.06 -0.55
CA TYR A 137 17.09 -2.31 -0.88
C TYR A 137 17.23 -3.45 -1.90
N PHE A 138 16.51 -4.55 -1.72
CA PHE A 138 16.51 -5.64 -2.70
C PHE A 138 16.00 -5.21 -4.07
N ILE A 139 14.95 -4.38 -4.11
CA ILE A 139 14.45 -3.80 -5.37
C ILE A 139 15.51 -2.91 -6.00
N ALA A 140 16.13 -2.00 -5.25
CA ALA A 140 17.16 -1.10 -5.77
C ALA A 140 18.37 -1.85 -6.34
N VAL A 141 18.87 -2.87 -5.63
CA VAL A 141 19.97 -3.71 -6.10
C VAL A 141 19.54 -4.56 -7.31
N GLY A 142 18.32 -5.09 -7.30
CA GLY A 142 17.75 -5.86 -8.40
C GLY A 142 17.69 -5.03 -9.70
N LEU A 143 17.18 -3.80 -9.60
CA LEU A 143 17.10 -2.86 -10.72
C LEU A 143 18.48 -2.50 -11.27
N GLU A 144 19.46 -2.23 -10.41
CA GLU A 144 20.85 -1.99 -10.85
C GLU A 144 21.47 -3.22 -11.53
N SER A 145 21.24 -4.42 -10.98
CA SER A 145 21.81 -5.67 -11.53
C SER A 145 21.20 -6.10 -12.86
N TYR A 146 19.96 -5.67 -13.12
CA TYR A 146 19.30 -5.91 -14.40
C TYR A 146 19.74 -4.85 -15.43
N ALA A 147 19.90 -3.60 -15.01
CA ALA A 147 20.44 -2.55 -15.87
C ALA A 147 21.83 -2.90 -16.43
N SER A 148 22.66 -3.61 -15.66
CA SER A 148 23.98 -4.05 -16.10
C SER A 148 23.98 -5.27 -17.04
N GLN A 149 22.95 -6.12 -16.99
CA GLN A 149 22.85 -7.33 -17.83
C GLN A 149 22.15 -7.08 -19.16
N SER A 150 21.15 -6.20 -19.17
CA SER A 150 20.24 -6.02 -20.32
C SER A 150 20.68 -4.90 -21.28
N GLY A 151 21.78 -4.20 -20.97
CA GLY A 151 22.29 -3.07 -21.77
C GLY A 151 21.41 -1.82 -21.74
N LEU A 152 20.24 -1.89 -21.12
CA LEU A 152 19.31 -0.78 -20.89
C LEU A 152 19.57 -0.22 -19.49
N GLN A 153 19.96 1.06 -19.40
CA GLN A 153 20.16 1.74 -18.14
C GLN A 153 18.81 2.01 -17.46
N ALA A 154 18.26 1.01 -16.76
CA ALA A 154 17.08 1.20 -15.92
C ALA A 154 17.32 2.20 -14.78
N VAL A 155 18.59 2.45 -14.46
CA VAL A 155 19.04 3.44 -13.47
C VAL A 155 19.98 4.44 -14.16
N ILE A 156 19.69 5.73 -14.02
CA ILE A 156 20.43 6.82 -14.68
C ILE A 156 21.89 6.86 -14.19
N GLU A 157 22.10 6.73 -12.87
CA GLU A 157 23.42 6.66 -12.24
C GLU A 157 23.43 5.55 -11.17
N PRO A 158 23.83 4.31 -11.51
CA PRO A 158 23.90 3.22 -10.54
C PRO A 158 24.96 3.52 -9.47
N GLY A 159 24.63 3.30 -8.19
CA GLY A 159 25.53 3.61 -7.09
C GLY A 159 24.85 3.68 -5.72
N MET A 160 25.65 3.81 -4.65
CA MET A 160 25.12 3.90 -3.28
C MET A 160 24.13 5.06 -3.10
N MET A 161 24.29 6.16 -3.84
CA MET A 161 23.38 7.31 -3.80
C MET A 161 21.98 6.96 -4.33
N PHE A 162 21.90 6.19 -5.43
CA PHE A 162 20.63 5.67 -5.94
C PHE A 162 19.99 4.71 -4.94
N ARG A 163 20.74 3.73 -4.42
CA ARG A 163 20.18 2.75 -3.46
C ARG A 163 19.59 3.40 -2.23
N VAL A 164 20.31 4.36 -1.63
CA VAL A 164 19.84 5.08 -0.44
C VAL A 164 18.65 5.96 -0.79
N GLY A 165 18.68 6.68 -1.92
CA GLY A 165 17.57 7.51 -2.39
C GLY A 165 16.31 6.70 -2.67
N ALA A 166 16.45 5.55 -3.33
CA ALA A 166 15.38 4.60 -3.63
C ALA A 166 14.74 4.04 -2.34
N VAL A 167 15.57 3.57 -1.40
CA VAL A 167 15.08 3.04 -0.12
C VAL A 167 14.33 4.11 0.68
N ILE A 168 14.89 5.31 0.81
CA ILE A 168 14.23 6.41 1.52
C ILE A 168 12.91 6.79 0.84
N SER A 169 12.90 6.85 -0.48
CA SER A 169 11.71 7.19 -1.27
C SER A 169 10.60 6.14 -1.10
N LEU A 170 10.94 4.85 -1.17
CA LEU A 170 9.99 3.74 -0.99
C LEU A 170 9.46 3.66 0.44
N VAL A 171 10.33 3.88 1.44
CA VAL A 171 9.93 3.94 2.86
C VAL A 171 9.01 5.14 3.07
N GLY A 172 9.36 6.31 2.54
CA GLY A 172 8.55 7.52 2.62
C GLY A 172 7.17 7.34 1.98
N GLY A 173 7.11 6.81 0.77
CA GLY A 173 5.85 6.55 0.06
C GLY A 173 4.97 5.53 0.78
N THR A 174 5.53 4.41 1.23
CA THR A 174 4.79 3.38 1.98
C THR A 174 4.23 3.92 3.30
N LEU A 175 5.03 4.67 4.06
CA LEU A 175 4.57 5.28 5.32
C LEU A 175 3.51 6.35 5.08
N PHE A 176 3.64 7.12 4.00
CA PHE A 176 2.62 8.10 3.60
C PHE A 176 1.30 7.40 3.28
N LEU A 177 1.32 6.28 2.54
CA LEU A 177 0.10 5.51 2.27
C LEU A 177 -0.52 4.90 3.52
N MET A 178 0.31 4.37 4.43
CA MET A 178 -0.17 3.88 5.72
C MET A 178 -0.88 4.99 6.49
N TRP A 179 -0.26 6.18 6.57
CA TRP A 179 -0.88 7.35 7.19
C TRP A 179 -2.18 7.76 6.49
N LEU A 180 -2.22 7.77 5.16
CA LEU A 180 -3.41 8.09 4.38
C LEU A 180 -4.54 7.09 4.66
N GLY A 181 -4.24 5.80 4.71
CA GLY A 181 -5.20 4.76 5.08
C GLY A 181 -5.74 4.93 6.51
N GLU A 182 -4.92 5.34 7.46
CA GLU A 182 -5.37 5.68 8.81
C GLU A 182 -6.26 6.93 8.84
N GLN A 183 -5.98 7.93 8.01
CA GLN A 183 -6.85 9.11 7.86
C GLN A 183 -8.20 8.72 7.27
N ILE A 184 -8.24 7.86 6.24
CA ILE A 184 -9.49 7.36 5.68
C ILE A 184 -10.26 6.56 6.73
N THR A 185 -9.59 5.73 7.53
CA THR A 185 -10.28 4.94 8.58
C THR A 185 -10.87 5.81 9.69
N SER A 186 -10.21 6.92 10.05
CA SER A 186 -10.66 7.81 11.11
C SER A 186 -11.70 8.85 10.68
N ARG A 187 -11.56 9.43 9.48
CA ARG A 187 -12.39 10.54 8.98
C ARG A 187 -13.25 10.16 7.77
N GLY A 188 -12.95 9.05 7.12
CA GLY A 188 -13.64 8.58 5.93
C GLY A 188 -14.67 7.49 6.25
N ILE A 189 -14.85 6.60 5.27
CA ILE A 189 -15.75 5.45 5.36
C ILE A 189 -14.95 4.15 5.31
N GLY A 190 -15.34 3.16 6.13
CA GLY A 190 -14.74 1.82 6.10
C GLY A 190 -13.29 1.74 6.60
N ASN A 191 -12.56 0.73 6.13
CA ASN A 191 -11.13 0.54 6.41
C ASN A 191 -10.31 1.14 5.27
N GLY A 192 -9.55 2.20 5.57
CA GLY A 192 -8.80 2.93 4.56
C GLY A 192 -7.73 2.11 3.86
N ILE A 193 -7.07 1.19 4.57
CA ILE A 193 -6.05 0.32 3.96
C ILE A 193 -6.72 -0.63 2.96
N SER A 194 -7.87 -1.21 3.32
CA SER A 194 -8.65 -2.06 2.42
C SER A 194 -9.14 -1.31 1.18
N LEU A 195 -9.55 -0.05 1.35
CA LEU A 195 -9.98 0.80 0.24
C LEU A 195 -8.82 1.18 -0.69
N ILE A 196 -7.63 1.42 -0.15
CA ILE A 196 -6.42 1.68 -0.96
C ILE A 196 -6.08 0.44 -1.81
N ILE A 197 -6.17 -0.76 -1.23
CA ILE A 197 -5.92 -2.01 -1.97
C ILE A 197 -6.98 -2.23 -3.06
N MET A 198 -8.25 -1.94 -2.77
CA MET A 198 -9.35 -2.10 -3.73
C MET A 198 -9.30 -1.06 -4.87
N ALA A 199 -8.78 0.13 -4.57
CA ALA A 199 -8.65 1.22 -5.54
C ALA A 199 -7.39 1.11 -6.41
N GLY A 200 -6.41 0.30 -5.97
CA GLY A 200 -5.32 -0.15 -6.82
C GLY A 200 -5.84 -1.14 -7.84
#